data_AF-A0AAU9XVT6-F1
#
_entry.id   AF-A0AAU9XVT6-F1
#
_cell.length_a   1.000
_cell.length_b   1.000
_cell.length_c   1.000
_cell.angle_alpha   90.00
_cell.angle_beta   90.00
_cell.angle_gamma   90.00
#
_symmetry.space_group_name_H-M   'P 1'
#
loop_
_entity.id
_entity.type
_entity.pdbx_description
1 polymer ?
#
loop_
_entity_poly.entity_id
_entity_poly.type
_entity_poly.pdbx_seq_one_letter_code
_entity_poly.pdbx_strand_id
1 'polypeptide(L)'
;ACHHIFNRSVAGIHCRSLMFEEPIGGYALQQHVFKQIYLFMGIEPYSDCKNRCLMENTCVSVNIGPPSKNGLRVCQLSDSDHTQHPADLKLQEGYQYWATKNPCSSSPCLPNATCLNGFTDKRYICLCQVGSKGKQCGEKGDQKLRISKNKCQVYLRACVLSPSVNLLL
;
A
#
# COMPACT_ATOMS: atom_id res chain seq x y z
N ALA A 1 -9.99 1.49 26.15
CA ALA A 1 -8.64 0.89 26.04
C ALA A 1 -8.78 -0.43 25.31
N CYS A 2 -8.26 -0.56 24.07
CA CYS A 2 -8.28 -1.85 23.37
C CYS A 2 -7.14 -2.71 23.93
N HIS A 3 -7.51 -3.62 24.82
CA HIS A 3 -6.59 -4.60 25.38
C HIS A 3 -6.13 -5.58 24.30
N HIS A 4 -4.85 -5.94 24.41
CA HIS A 4 -4.22 -7.06 23.72
C HIS A 4 -5.11 -8.32 23.74
N ILE A 5 -5.50 -8.81 22.57
CA ILE A 5 -5.88 -10.21 22.37
C ILE A 5 -5.16 -10.72 21.12
N PHE A 6 -4.16 -11.55 21.37
CA PHE A 6 -3.52 -12.42 20.38
C PHE A 6 -4.53 -13.47 19.88
N ASN A 7 -4.36 -13.91 18.62
CA ASN A 7 -4.91 -15.15 18.07
C ASN A 7 -6.44 -15.28 17.96
N ARG A 8 -7.03 -14.61 16.97
CA ARG A 8 -8.03 -15.20 16.08
C ARG A 8 -8.21 -14.31 14.84
N SER A 9 -7.78 -14.81 13.69
CA SER A 9 -8.16 -14.23 12.40
C SER A 9 -9.68 -14.25 12.31
N VAL A 10 -10.32 -13.08 12.38
CA VAL A 10 -11.72 -12.95 11.97
C VAL A 10 -11.77 -13.31 10.48
N ALA A 11 -12.54 -14.34 10.15
CA ALA A 11 -12.65 -14.82 8.78
C ALA A 11 -13.02 -13.66 7.84
N GLY A 12 -12.09 -13.28 6.97
CA GLY A 12 -12.30 -12.26 5.95
C GLY A 12 -11.82 -10.84 6.26
N ILE A 13 -11.07 -10.57 7.33
CA ILE A 13 -10.47 -9.23 7.53
C ILE A 13 -8.97 -9.29 7.20
N HIS A 14 -8.56 -8.67 6.09
CA HIS A 14 -7.15 -8.55 5.69
C HIS A 14 -6.61 -7.17 5.98
N CYS A 15 -5.80 -7.05 7.05
CA CYS A 15 -5.15 -5.79 7.40
C CYS A 15 -3.85 -5.60 6.61
N ARG A 16 -3.62 -4.36 6.18
CA ARG A 16 -2.41 -3.93 5.49
C ARG A 16 -1.33 -3.55 6.49
N SER A 17 -0.12 -4.02 6.25
CA SER A 17 1.11 -3.74 7.01
C SER A 17 2.27 -3.64 6.02
N LEU A 18 2.92 -2.48 5.99
CA LEU A 18 4.09 -2.23 5.17
C LEU A 18 5.37 -2.31 6.00
N MET A 19 6.45 -2.78 5.37
CA MET A 19 7.79 -2.74 5.93
C MET A 19 8.63 -1.84 5.03
N PHE A 20 9.03 -0.67 5.53
CA PHE A 20 9.89 0.24 4.78
C PHE A 20 11.35 -0.20 4.87
N GLU A 21 12.08 0.00 3.78
CA GLU A 21 13.53 -0.18 3.71
C GLU A 21 14.24 1.09 4.19
N GLU A 22 15.57 1.05 4.26
CA GLU A 22 16.38 2.24 4.54
C GLU A 22 16.21 3.29 3.42
N PRO A 23 16.23 4.59 3.76
CA PRO A 23 16.03 5.63 2.78
C PRO A 23 17.22 5.79 1.84
N ILE A 24 16.92 6.19 0.61
CA ILE A 24 17.92 6.66 -0.35
C ILE A 24 17.86 8.19 -0.41
N GLY A 25 18.86 8.85 0.15
CA GLY A 25 18.95 10.31 0.20
C GLY A 25 19.40 10.91 -1.13
N GLY A 26 18.81 12.05 -1.52
CA GLY A 26 19.11 12.76 -2.76
C GLY A 26 18.46 12.15 -4.00
N TYR A 27 17.51 11.23 -3.83
CA TYR A 27 16.78 10.59 -4.94
C TYR A 27 15.27 10.70 -4.75
N ALA A 28 14.56 10.63 -5.87
CA ALA A 28 13.12 10.52 -5.94
C ALA A 28 12.72 9.61 -7.11
N LEU A 29 11.73 8.76 -6.90
CA LEU A 29 11.11 7.98 -7.99
C LEU A 29 10.16 8.88 -8.77
N GLN A 30 10.33 8.94 -10.09
CA GLN A 30 9.53 9.76 -10.99
C GLN A 30 8.54 8.92 -11.80
N GLN A 31 7.64 9.57 -12.55
CA GLN A 31 6.61 8.98 -13.44
C GLN A 31 5.48 8.17 -12.75
N HIS A 32 5.77 7.52 -11.64
CA HIS A 32 4.84 6.65 -10.89
C HIS A 32 4.17 7.33 -9.70
N VAL A 33 4.42 8.63 -9.50
CA VAL A 33 3.77 9.41 -8.44
C VAL A 33 2.31 9.65 -8.81
N PHE A 34 1.39 8.97 -8.12
CA PHE A 34 -0.04 9.12 -8.34
C PHE A 34 -0.70 10.10 -7.36
N LYS A 35 0.00 10.48 -6.28
CA LYS A 35 -0.54 11.41 -5.27
C LYS A 35 0.56 12.27 -4.66
N GLN A 36 0.29 13.57 -4.57
CA GLN A 36 1.16 14.55 -3.91
C GLN A 36 0.39 15.26 -2.78
N ILE A 37 1.01 15.36 -1.61
CA ILE A 37 0.43 15.89 -0.38
C ILE A 37 1.46 16.79 0.32
N TYR A 38 1.02 17.88 0.94
CA TYR A 38 1.89 18.74 1.76
C TYR A 38 1.54 18.54 3.24
N LEU A 39 2.52 18.19 4.06
CA LEU A 39 2.32 17.77 5.46
C LEU A 39 3.37 18.40 6.38
N PHE A 40 2.97 18.69 7.62
CA PHE A 40 3.91 18.94 8.72
C PHE A 40 4.38 17.59 9.29
N MET A 41 5.60 17.18 8.97
CA MET A 41 6.14 15.90 9.44
C MET A 41 6.39 15.91 10.95
N GLY A 42 6.05 14.82 11.63
CA GLY A 42 6.44 14.58 13.03
C GLY A 42 5.61 15.30 14.10
N ILE A 43 4.59 16.06 13.72
CA ILE A 43 3.66 16.68 14.70
C ILE A 43 2.56 15.69 15.13
N GLU A 44 2.05 14.87 14.20
CA GLU A 44 1.06 13.84 14.51
C GLU A 44 1.45 12.48 13.95
N PRO A 45 1.03 11.36 14.57
CA PRO A 45 1.24 10.01 14.03
C PRO A 45 0.74 9.89 12.58
N TYR A 46 -0.31 10.60 12.19
CA TYR A 46 -0.92 10.52 10.85
C TYR A 46 -0.37 11.53 9.84
N SER A 47 0.51 12.44 10.29
CA SER A 47 1.20 13.40 9.43
C SER A 47 2.55 12.87 8.93
N ASP A 48 2.76 11.56 9.02
CA ASP A 48 3.87 10.86 8.38
C ASP A 48 3.48 10.38 6.97
N CYS A 49 4.35 10.67 5.99
CA CYS A 49 4.20 10.26 4.61
C CYS A 49 4.09 8.73 4.47
N LYS A 50 4.82 7.98 5.30
CA LYS A 50 4.74 6.51 5.37
C LYS A 50 3.36 6.03 5.80
N ASN A 51 2.70 6.74 6.72
CA ASN A 51 1.34 6.41 7.13
C ASN A 51 0.31 6.76 6.06
N ARG A 52 0.53 7.83 5.28
CA ARG A 52 -0.29 8.08 4.08
C ARG A 52 -0.15 6.95 3.06
N CYS A 53 1.06 6.45 2.88
CA CYS A 53 1.29 5.28 2.03
C CYS A 53 0.57 4.04 2.58
N LEU A 54 0.65 3.75 3.88
CA LEU A 54 -0.04 2.62 4.52
C LEU A 54 -1.56 2.64 4.27
N MET A 55 -2.17 3.83 4.27
CA MET A 55 -3.60 3.99 4.03
C MET A 55 -4.00 3.89 2.55
N GLU A 56 -3.06 4.07 1.62
CA GLU A 56 -3.29 3.90 0.18
C GLU A 56 -2.85 2.51 -0.28
N ASN A 57 -3.81 1.65 -0.63
CA ASN A 57 -3.58 0.23 -0.92
C ASN A 57 -2.57 -0.03 -2.05
N THR A 58 -2.50 0.85 -3.05
CA THR A 58 -1.57 0.77 -4.18
C THR A 58 -0.19 1.35 -3.88
N CYS A 59 -0.03 2.12 -2.80
CA CYS A 59 1.24 2.80 -2.53
C CYS A 59 2.33 1.80 -2.12
N VAL A 60 3.44 1.74 -2.85
CA VAL A 60 4.57 0.86 -2.54
C VAL A 60 5.87 1.62 -2.24
N SER A 61 5.95 2.91 -2.58
CA SER A 61 7.07 3.77 -2.19
C SER A 61 6.64 5.23 -2.02
N VAL A 62 7.47 6.03 -1.35
CA VAL A 62 7.25 7.45 -1.18
C VAL A 62 8.48 8.30 -1.45
N ASN A 63 8.29 9.49 -2.00
CA ASN A 63 9.30 10.54 -1.97
C ASN A 63 8.92 11.59 -0.91
N ILE A 64 9.91 12.03 -0.15
CA ILE A 64 9.75 13.07 0.87
C ILE A 64 10.71 14.21 0.53
N GLY A 65 10.18 15.36 0.13
CA GLY A 65 11.01 16.52 -0.23
C GLY A 65 11.54 17.29 0.98
N PRO A 66 12.42 18.29 0.77
CA PRO A 66 12.94 19.12 1.85
C PRO A 66 11.83 20.00 2.48
N PRO A 67 12.03 20.48 3.72
CA PRO A 67 11.11 21.45 4.34
C PRO A 67 11.06 22.75 3.54
N SER A 68 9.84 23.22 3.29
CA SER A 68 9.56 24.57 2.80
C SER A 68 9.79 25.62 3.88
N LYS A 69 9.77 26.90 3.51
CA LYS A 69 9.92 28.03 4.43
C LYS A 69 8.90 28.01 5.60
N ASN A 70 7.72 27.43 5.37
CA ASN A 70 6.66 27.33 6.38
C ASN A 70 6.71 25.99 7.15
N GLY A 71 7.77 25.18 6.99
CA GLY A 71 7.92 23.88 7.65
C GLY A 71 7.15 22.72 7.01
N LEU A 72 6.32 22.97 5.99
CA LEU A 72 5.64 21.92 5.22
C LEU A 72 6.65 21.14 4.37
N ARG A 73 6.50 19.81 4.32
CA ARG A 73 7.24 18.93 3.40
C ARG A 73 6.28 18.36 2.36
N VAL A 74 6.75 18.22 1.13
CA VAL A 74 6.03 17.48 0.10
C VAL A 74 6.21 15.97 0.35
N CYS A 75 5.10 15.24 0.27
CA CYS A 75 4.98 13.80 0.37
C CYS A 75 4.35 13.29 -0.93
N GLN A 76 5.08 12.48 -1.68
CA GLN A 76 4.63 11.88 -2.92
C GLN A 76 4.45 10.38 -2.72
N LEU A 77 3.28 9.84 -3.03
CA LEU A 77 3.00 8.41 -2.99
C LEU A 77 3.12 7.83 -4.40
N SER A 78 3.75 6.67 -4.51
CA SER A 78 4.01 5.98 -5.78
C SER A 78 3.47 4.55 -5.77
N ASP A 79 2.93 4.11 -6.91
CA ASP A 79 2.42 2.76 -7.14
C ASP A 79 3.49 1.79 -7.64
N SER A 80 4.73 2.28 -7.71
CA SER A 80 5.92 1.57 -8.14
C SER A 80 7.11 1.82 -7.21
N ASP A 81 8.17 1.03 -7.36
CA ASP A 81 9.44 1.16 -6.66
C ASP A 81 10.64 1.03 -7.62
N HIS A 82 11.84 1.24 -7.07
CA HIS A 82 13.11 1.16 -7.79
C HIS A 82 13.49 -0.25 -8.24
N THR A 83 12.87 -1.30 -7.68
CA THR A 83 13.10 -2.69 -8.14
C THR A 83 12.30 -2.96 -9.41
N GLN A 84 11.04 -2.51 -9.44
CA GLN A 84 10.17 -2.63 -10.61
C GLN A 84 10.62 -1.70 -11.74
N HIS A 85 11.03 -0.47 -11.41
CA HIS A 85 11.36 0.58 -12.37
C HIS A 85 12.65 1.32 -11.96
N PRO A 86 13.84 0.68 -12.09
CA PRO A 86 15.10 1.26 -11.63
C PRO A 86 15.50 2.55 -12.36
N ALA A 87 15.15 2.67 -13.64
CA ALA A 87 15.47 3.85 -14.45
C ALA A 87 14.71 5.13 -14.02
N ASP A 88 13.64 4.97 -13.26
CA ASP A 88 12.80 6.08 -12.82
C ASP A 88 13.22 6.64 -11.47
N LEU A 89 14.14 5.98 -10.76
CA LEU A 89 14.77 6.53 -9.56
C LEU A 89 15.85 7.51 -9.99
N LYS A 90 15.58 8.80 -9.85
CA LYS A 90 16.47 9.87 -10.34
C LYS A 90 16.99 10.74 -9.23
N LEU A 91 18.15 11.32 -9.48
CA LEU A 91 18.75 12.32 -8.59
C LEU A 91 17.79 13.49 -8.44
N GLN A 92 17.51 13.83 -7.20
CA GLN A 92 16.67 14.96 -6.82
C GLN A 92 17.13 15.47 -5.46
N GLU A 93 17.93 16.54 -5.48
CA GLU A 93 18.59 17.05 -4.28
C GLU A 93 17.58 17.43 -3.19
N GLY A 94 17.92 17.10 -1.94
CA GLY A 94 17.07 17.37 -0.77
C GLY A 94 15.88 16.42 -0.58
N TYR A 95 15.60 15.54 -1.55
CA TYR A 95 14.58 14.50 -1.39
C TYR A 95 15.12 13.27 -0.68
N GLN A 96 14.22 12.54 -0.03
CA GLN A 96 14.46 11.22 0.54
C GLN A 96 13.46 10.24 -0.05
N TYR A 97 13.96 9.23 -0.74
CA TYR A 97 13.17 8.13 -1.27
C TYR A 97 13.07 6.99 -0.26
N TRP A 98 11.87 6.46 -0.06
CA TRP A 98 11.60 5.31 0.81
C TRP A 98 10.78 4.27 0.07
N ALA A 99 11.35 3.09 -0.14
CA ALA A 99 10.64 1.93 -0.68
C ALA A 99 10.08 1.04 0.44
N THR A 100 9.08 0.23 0.10
CA THR A 100 8.64 -0.88 0.94
C THR A 100 9.19 -2.18 0.43
N LYS A 101 9.40 -3.15 1.31
CA LYS A 101 9.59 -4.55 0.90
C LYS A 101 8.36 -4.97 0.13
N ASN A 102 8.53 -5.23 -1.17
CA ASN A 102 7.45 -5.42 -2.11
C ASN A 102 7.52 -6.81 -2.77
N PRO A 103 6.80 -7.82 -2.25
CA PRO A 103 6.71 -9.12 -2.90
C PRO A 103 6.09 -9.07 -4.28
N CYS A 104 5.36 -8.01 -4.64
CA CYS A 104 4.78 -7.87 -5.97
C CYS A 104 5.84 -7.68 -7.06
N SER A 105 7.05 -7.23 -6.71
CA SER A 105 8.14 -7.02 -7.68
C SER A 105 8.62 -8.30 -8.36
N SER A 106 8.39 -9.48 -7.74
CA SER A 106 8.67 -10.78 -8.37
C SER A 106 7.52 -11.30 -9.25
N SER A 107 6.49 -10.49 -9.48
CA SER A 107 5.27 -10.86 -10.23
C SER A 107 4.63 -12.18 -9.76
N PRO A 108 4.25 -12.31 -8.47
CA PRO A 108 3.75 -13.56 -7.91
C PRO A 108 2.31 -13.90 -8.33
N CYS A 109 1.61 -12.98 -8.98
CA CYS A 109 0.26 -13.14 -9.49
C CYS A 109 0.27 -13.53 -10.96
N LEU A 110 -0.78 -14.20 -11.45
CA LEU A 110 -0.93 -14.47 -12.88
C LEU A 110 -1.01 -13.18 -13.71
N PRO A 111 -0.67 -13.24 -15.01
CA PRO A 111 -0.82 -12.11 -15.92
C PRO A 111 -2.21 -11.48 -15.84
N ASN A 112 -2.26 -10.15 -15.85
CA ASN A 112 -3.46 -9.32 -15.75
C ASN A 112 -4.20 -9.32 -14.39
N ALA A 113 -3.66 -10.00 -13.36
CA ALA A 113 -4.10 -9.80 -11.98
C ALA A 113 -3.38 -8.61 -11.34
N THR A 114 -4.05 -7.86 -10.46
CA THR A 114 -3.42 -6.76 -9.72
C THR A 114 -2.82 -7.29 -8.43
N CYS A 115 -1.52 -7.09 -8.22
CA CYS A 115 -0.86 -7.42 -6.96
C CYS A 115 -0.91 -6.23 -6.00
N LEU A 116 -1.37 -6.43 -4.77
CA LEU A 116 -1.36 -5.41 -3.72
C LEU A 116 -0.39 -5.80 -2.59
N ASN A 117 0.53 -4.90 -2.27
CA ASN A 117 1.53 -5.10 -1.21
C ASN A 117 0.95 -4.86 0.20
N GLY A 118 1.48 -5.60 1.17
CA GLY A 118 1.29 -5.42 2.60
C GLY A 118 0.16 -6.24 3.21
N PHE A 119 -0.46 -7.16 2.48
CA PHE A 119 -1.63 -7.90 2.95
C PHE A 119 -1.31 -9.35 3.31
N THR A 120 -1.99 -9.90 4.31
CA THR A 120 -1.84 -11.31 4.76
C THR A 120 -0.44 -11.65 5.29
N ASP A 121 -0.26 -12.88 5.77
CA ASP A 121 1.05 -13.39 6.21
C ASP A 121 2.07 -13.46 5.06
N LYS A 122 1.58 -13.58 3.82
CA LYS A 122 2.41 -13.57 2.61
C LYS A 122 2.86 -12.17 2.18
N ARG A 123 2.38 -11.13 2.85
CA ARG A 123 2.67 -9.71 2.56
C ARG A 123 2.21 -9.22 1.18
N TYR A 124 1.38 -9.98 0.46
CA TYR A 124 0.66 -9.49 -0.72
C TYR A 124 -0.70 -10.20 -0.88
N ILE A 125 -1.55 -9.65 -1.75
CA ILE A 125 -2.75 -10.31 -2.27
C ILE A 125 -2.88 -10.07 -3.77
N CYS A 126 -3.35 -11.08 -4.52
CA CYS A 126 -3.70 -10.94 -5.93
C CYS A 126 -5.19 -10.65 -6.07
N LEU A 127 -5.53 -9.53 -6.71
CA LEU A 127 -6.88 -9.26 -7.17
C LEU A 127 -7.08 -9.91 -8.53
N CYS A 128 -7.93 -10.93 -8.56
CA CYS A 128 -8.23 -11.68 -9.76
C CYS A 128 -9.19 -10.93 -10.67
N GLN A 129 -9.06 -11.20 -11.96
CA GLN A 129 -10.01 -10.71 -12.96
C GLN A 129 -11.38 -11.39 -12.80
N VAL A 130 -12.39 -10.79 -13.42
CA VAL A 130 -13.75 -11.36 -13.43
C VAL A 130 -13.70 -12.75 -14.04
N GLY A 131 -14.19 -13.75 -13.30
CA GLY A 131 -14.22 -15.14 -13.76
C GLY A 131 -12.99 -15.98 -13.36
N SER A 132 -12.03 -15.42 -12.60
CA SER A 132 -10.94 -16.19 -11.99
C SER A 132 -10.91 -16.07 -10.47
N LYS A 133 -10.44 -17.13 -9.79
CA LYS A 133 -10.34 -17.22 -8.33
C LYS A 133 -9.06 -17.93 -7.88
N GLY A 134 -8.88 -18.02 -6.57
CA GLY A 134 -7.71 -18.65 -5.94
C GLY A 134 -6.60 -17.65 -5.64
N LYS A 135 -5.62 -18.05 -4.81
CA LYS A 135 -4.57 -17.16 -4.27
C LYS A 135 -3.70 -16.51 -5.34
N GLN A 136 -3.60 -17.13 -6.52
CA GLN A 136 -2.83 -16.65 -7.68
C GLN A 136 -3.71 -16.51 -8.94
N CYS A 137 -5.03 -16.61 -8.82
CA CYS A 137 -6.00 -16.50 -9.92
C CYS A 137 -5.98 -17.64 -10.96
N GLY A 138 -5.45 -18.82 -10.62
CA GLY A 138 -5.35 -19.97 -11.53
C GLY A 138 -6.61 -20.84 -11.66
N GLU A 139 -7.65 -20.57 -10.87
CA GLU A 139 -8.89 -21.35 -10.88
C GLU A 139 -10.01 -20.59 -11.61
N LYS A 140 -10.91 -21.30 -12.32
CA LYS A 140 -12.14 -20.70 -12.87
C LYS A 140 -13.07 -20.29 -11.73
N GLY A 141 -13.42 -19.01 -11.68
CA GLY A 141 -14.37 -18.43 -10.73
C GLY A 141 -15.67 -18.00 -11.42
N ASP A 142 -16.73 -17.85 -10.64
CA ASP A 142 -17.98 -17.31 -11.17
C ASP A 142 -17.84 -15.81 -11.49
N GLN A 143 -18.62 -15.33 -12.44
CA GLN A 143 -18.62 -13.97 -12.97
C GLN A 143 -19.22 -12.96 -11.96
N LYS A 144 -18.57 -12.75 -10.81
CA LYS A 144 -18.95 -11.71 -9.85
C LYS A 144 -17.74 -10.88 -9.44
N LEU A 145 -17.59 -9.72 -10.08
CA LEU A 145 -16.79 -8.63 -9.54
C LEU A 145 -17.49 -8.10 -8.28
N ARG A 146 -16.91 -8.32 -7.09
CA ARG A 146 -17.30 -7.60 -5.87
C ARG A 146 -16.08 -6.86 -5.32
N ILE A 147 -15.83 -5.66 -5.83
CA ILE A 147 -15.03 -4.67 -5.10
C ILE A 147 -16.04 -3.94 -4.20
N SER A 148 -16.06 -4.29 -2.91
CA SER A 148 -16.78 -3.50 -1.92
C SER A 148 -16.05 -2.16 -1.78
N LYS A 149 -16.54 -1.14 -2.50
CA LYS A 149 -16.23 0.26 -2.18
C LYS A 149 -17.06 0.63 -0.95
N ASN A 150 -16.53 0.46 0.25
CA ASN A 150 -16.93 1.33 1.36
C ASN A 150 -15.90 1.42 2.51
N LYS A 151 -15.48 2.68 2.68
CA LYS A 151 -15.06 3.42 3.89
C LYS A 151 -14.55 2.63 5.10
N CYS A 152 -13.28 2.85 5.42
CA CYS A 152 -12.81 2.88 6.80
C CYS A 152 -11.97 4.16 7.01
N GLN A 153 -12.52 5.11 7.75
CA GLN A 153 -11.78 6.16 8.45
C GLN A 153 -11.75 5.81 9.94
N VAL A 154 -10.72 6.31 10.62
CA VAL A 154 -10.40 6.23 12.06
C VAL A 154 -9.55 5.03 12.49
N TYR A 155 -8.27 5.18 12.15
CA TYR A 155 -7.08 4.96 12.97
C TYR A 155 -6.55 3.54 13.32
N LEU A 156 -5.33 3.32 12.78
CA LEU A 156 -4.31 2.30 13.07
C LEU A 156 -4.69 0.84 12.77
N ARG A 157 -5.26 0.58 11.59
CA ARG A 157 -5.06 -0.61 10.74
C ARG A 157 -6.00 -0.51 9.52
N ALA A 158 -5.44 -0.52 8.31
CA ALA A 158 -6.25 -0.55 7.08
C ALA A 158 -6.66 -2.00 6.79
N CYS A 159 -7.84 -2.43 7.23
CA CYS A 159 -8.34 -3.78 6.96
C CYS A 159 -9.39 -3.81 5.84
N VAL A 160 -9.26 -4.76 4.92
CA VAL A 160 -10.21 -5.03 3.82
C VAL A 160 -11.08 -6.22 4.21
N LEU A 161 -12.40 -6.10 4.04
CA LEU A 161 -13.36 -7.21 4.21
C LEU A 161 -13.40 -8.10 2.97
N SER A 162 -13.39 -9.42 3.16
CA SER A 162 -13.52 -10.46 2.14
C SER A 162 -14.97 -10.52 1.62
N PRO A 163 -15.19 -10.84 0.33
CA PRO A 163 -16.53 -10.93 -0.28
C PRO A 163 -17.47 -12.02 0.30
N SER A 164 -16.95 -12.91 1.16
CA SER A 164 -17.64 -14.14 1.58
C SER A 164 -18.61 -13.99 2.75
N VAL A 165 -18.74 -12.82 3.37
CA VAL A 165 -19.61 -12.63 4.54
C VAL A 165 -20.97 -12.08 4.10
N ASN A 166 -21.96 -12.98 3.98
CA ASN A 166 -23.36 -12.58 3.96
C ASN A 166 -23.74 -12.10 5.36
N LEU A 167 -24.07 -10.81 5.49
CA LEU A 167 -24.77 -10.30 6.67
C LEU A 167 -26.26 -10.60 6.46
N LEU A 168 -26.74 -11.70 7.02
CA LEU A 168 -28.17 -11.86 7.31
C LEU A 168 -28.42 -11.08 8.61
N LEU A 169 -29.06 -9.93 8.48
CA LEU A 169 -29.84 -9.29 9.54
C LEU A 169 -31.31 -9.59 9.27
#